data_AF-A0A9P5X5Z5-F1
#
_entry.id   AF-A0A9P5X5Z5-F1
#
_cell.length_a   1.000
_cell.length_b   1.000
_cell.length_c   1.000
_cell.angle_alpha   90.00
_cell.angle_beta   90.00
_cell.angle_gamma   90.00
#
_symmetry.space_group_name_H-M   'P 1'
#
loop_
_entity.id
_entity.type
_entity.pdbx_description
1 polymer ?
#
loop_
_entity_poly.entity_id
_entity_poly.type
_entity_poly.pdbx_seq_one_letter_code
_entity_poly.pdbx_strand_id
1 'polypeptide(L)'
;MYGHVLFLLASYYIVGSVAQRNVTIDDTDKAIVYTNSDWSASTDSTLDYNGTLHLTNDDAALATFTFTGTAIYFVSPLWSLAISTQLQLDSQPPVSLNLTDPDPTNSTTVSFAVIWGSGPLSNTNHTVRLSKTPGIEWAVVDALMWVLCNSLSSWFRSWIL
;
A
#
# COMPACT_ATOMS: atom_id res chain seq x y z
N MET A 1 16.29 48.13 48.09
CA MET A 1 16.63 47.42 46.85
C MET A 1 15.64 46.28 46.69
N TYR A 2 14.60 46.45 45.86
CA TYR A 2 13.60 45.41 45.60
C TYR A 2 14.04 44.61 44.37
N GLY A 3 14.37 43.34 44.56
CA GLY A 3 14.71 42.42 43.48
C GLY A 3 13.46 41.90 42.80
N HIS A 4 13.27 42.23 41.53
CA HIS A 4 12.23 41.66 40.69
C HIS A 4 12.59 40.20 40.34
N VAL A 5 11.75 39.26 40.76
CA VAL A 5 11.83 37.86 40.31
C VAL A 5 11.04 37.74 39.01
N LEU A 6 11.75 37.56 37.89
CA LEU A 6 11.14 37.22 36.61
C LEU A 6 10.82 35.71 36.60
N PHE A 7 9.53 35.36 36.51
CA PHE A 7 9.11 33.99 36.20
C PHE A 7 9.12 33.78 34.68
N LEU A 8 10.03 32.93 34.19
CA LEU A 8 10.01 32.44 32.82
C LEU A 8 9.02 31.27 32.73
N LEU A 9 7.88 31.47 32.07
CA LEU A 9 6.99 30.38 31.66
C LEU A 9 7.58 29.74 30.40
N ALA A 10 8.20 28.56 30.56
CA ALA A 10 8.54 27.72 29.42
C ALA A 10 7.26 27.01 28.93
N SER A 11 6.78 27.36 27.74
CA SER A 11 5.72 26.61 27.08
C SER A 11 6.31 25.31 26.52
N TYR A 12 5.85 24.17 27.05
CA TYR A 12 6.18 22.86 26.50
C TYR A 12 5.24 22.59 25.31
N TYR A 13 5.78 22.62 24.08
CA TYR A 13 5.07 22.08 22.93
C TYR A 13 5.13 20.56 23.01
N ILE A 14 4.06 19.94 23.52
CA ILE A 14 3.87 18.49 23.38
C ILE A 14 3.43 18.25 21.93
N VAL A 15 4.40 17.96 21.06
CA VAL A 15 4.09 17.40 19.75
C VAL A 15 3.56 16.00 20.00
N GLY A 16 2.28 15.74 19.68
CA GLY A 16 1.72 14.39 19.75
C GLY A 16 2.55 13.44 18.90
N SER A 17 3.01 12.33 19.48
CA SER A 17 3.71 11.32 18.69
C SER A 17 2.70 10.55 17.84
N VAL A 18 3.01 10.45 16.55
CA VAL A 18 2.25 9.65 15.61
C VAL A 18 2.91 8.27 15.54
N ALA A 19 2.16 7.21 15.84
CA ALA A 19 2.67 5.85 15.65
C ALA A 19 2.35 5.42 14.21
N GLN A 20 3.41 5.22 13.41
CA GLN A 20 3.30 4.65 12.07
C GLN A 20 3.67 3.17 12.08
N ARG A 21 2.91 2.36 11.35
CA ARG A 21 3.19 0.93 11.16
C ARG A 21 2.83 0.52 9.74
N ASN A 22 3.68 -0.32 9.14
CA ASN A 22 3.38 -0.98 7.89
C ASN A 22 2.43 -2.15 8.12
N VAL A 23 1.39 -2.25 7.31
CA VAL A 23 0.46 -3.38 7.27
C VAL A 23 0.46 -3.92 5.85
N THR A 24 0.68 -5.23 5.72
CA THR A 24 0.65 -5.92 4.43
C THR A 24 -0.61 -6.77 4.37
N ILE A 25 -1.26 -6.76 3.22
CA ILE A 25 -2.44 -7.56 2.90
C ILE A 25 -2.12 -8.43 1.68
N ASP A 26 -2.53 -9.68 1.79
CA ASP A 26 -2.37 -10.74 0.80
C ASP A 26 -3.46 -10.64 -0.28
N ASP A 27 -3.19 -11.12 -1.49
CA ASP A 27 -4.16 -11.20 -2.60
C ASP A 27 -5.44 -11.97 -2.21
N THR A 28 -5.31 -12.95 -1.31
CA THR A 28 -6.45 -13.74 -0.83
C THR A 28 -7.30 -13.05 0.24
N ASP A 29 -6.88 -11.90 0.77
CA ASP A 29 -7.61 -11.20 1.82
C ASP A 29 -8.88 -10.54 1.27
N LYS A 30 -9.99 -10.74 1.99
CA LYS A 30 -11.33 -10.29 1.58
C LYS A 30 -11.49 -8.77 1.53
N ALA A 31 -10.57 -7.99 2.09
CA ALA A 31 -10.60 -6.54 1.92
C ALA A 31 -10.18 -6.10 0.51
N ILE A 32 -9.54 -6.97 -0.27
CA ILE A 32 -9.37 -6.77 -1.71
C ILE A 32 -10.61 -7.31 -2.41
N VAL A 33 -11.37 -6.40 -3.02
CA VAL A 33 -12.62 -6.72 -3.70
C VAL A 33 -12.37 -6.88 -5.19
N TYR A 34 -12.48 -8.13 -5.67
CA TYR A 34 -12.40 -8.48 -7.08
C TYR A 34 -13.80 -8.39 -7.73
N THR A 35 -13.91 -7.69 -8.86
CA THR A 35 -15.18 -7.46 -9.57
C THR A 35 -15.01 -7.61 -11.07
N ASN A 36 -16.13 -7.84 -11.77
CA ASN A 36 -16.18 -8.12 -13.22
C ASN A 36 -15.19 -9.26 -13.58
N SER A 37 -15.14 -10.31 -12.75
CA SER A 37 -13.92 -11.09 -12.54
C SER A 37 -13.88 -12.42 -13.29
N ASP A 38 -12.78 -12.62 -14.02
CA ASP A 38 -12.10 -13.90 -14.24
C ASP A 38 -10.78 -13.98 -13.44
N TRP A 39 -10.66 -13.21 -12.35
CA TRP A 39 -9.53 -13.32 -11.43
C TRP A 39 -9.47 -14.73 -10.83
N SER A 40 -8.31 -15.37 -10.97
CA SER A 40 -8.07 -16.71 -10.45
C SER A 40 -6.77 -16.74 -9.66
N ALA A 41 -6.74 -17.54 -8.60
CA ALA A 41 -5.52 -17.78 -7.86
C ALA A 41 -4.52 -18.57 -8.73
N SER A 42 -3.24 -18.23 -8.61
CA SER A 42 -2.13 -19.00 -9.17
C SER A 42 -1.98 -20.34 -8.45
N THR A 43 -1.08 -21.16 -8.98
CA THR A 43 -0.54 -22.30 -8.22
C THR A 43 0.48 -21.81 -7.19
N ASP A 44 0.54 -22.51 -6.06
CA ASP A 44 1.48 -22.19 -4.98
C ASP A 44 2.94 -21.99 -5.46
N SER A 45 3.55 -20.91 -5.00
CA SER A 45 4.90 -20.47 -5.37
C SER A 45 5.57 -19.80 -4.17
N THR A 46 6.82 -20.15 -3.89
CA THR A 46 7.61 -19.47 -2.85
C THR A 46 8.06 -18.06 -3.23
N LEU A 47 7.80 -17.65 -4.48
CA LEU A 47 8.17 -16.34 -5.01
C LEU A 47 7.05 -15.31 -4.80
N ASP A 48 5.84 -15.79 -4.54
CA ASP A 48 4.63 -15.00 -4.32
C ASP A 48 4.50 -14.74 -2.80
N TYR A 49 3.98 -13.57 -2.42
CA TYR A 49 3.77 -13.26 -1.02
C TYR A 49 2.75 -14.24 -0.45
N ASN A 50 3.08 -14.90 0.66
CA ASN A 50 2.25 -15.91 1.31
C ASN A 50 1.80 -17.10 0.42
N GLY A 51 2.39 -17.28 -0.76
CA GLY A 51 2.32 -18.50 -1.54
C GLY A 51 1.51 -18.42 -2.83
N THR A 52 0.60 -17.47 -3.01
CA THR A 52 -0.22 -17.34 -4.22
C THR A 52 -0.34 -15.90 -4.67
N LEU A 53 -0.81 -15.71 -5.90
CA LEU A 53 -1.26 -14.42 -6.41
C LEU A 53 -2.58 -14.61 -7.17
N HIS A 54 -3.34 -13.53 -7.36
CA HIS A 54 -4.46 -13.52 -8.29
C HIS A 54 -4.02 -12.95 -9.64
N LEU A 55 -4.39 -13.63 -10.73
CA LEU A 55 -4.11 -13.20 -12.10
C LEU A 55 -5.39 -13.16 -12.95
N THR A 56 -5.37 -12.32 -13.97
CA THR A 56 -6.44 -12.19 -14.96
C THR A 56 -5.89 -11.78 -16.32
N ASN A 57 -6.57 -12.21 -17.39
CA ASN A 57 -6.40 -11.69 -18.74
C ASN A 57 -7.65 -10.95 -19.26
N ASP A 58 -8.67 -10.76 -18.41
CA ASP A 58 -9.87 -9.99 -18.76
C ASP A 58 -9.63 -8.47 -18.60
N ASP A 59 -9.93 -7.71 -19.66
CA ASP A 59 -9.82 -6.25 -19.69
C ASP A 59 -10.84 -5.53 -18.80
N ALA A 60 -11.96 -6.18 -18.45
CA ALA A 60 -12.99 -5.61 -17.58
C ALA A 60 -12.72 -5.84 -16.08
N ALA A 61 -11.78 -6.73 -15.76
CA ALA A 61 -11.53 -7.20 -14.41
C ALA A 61 -10.86 -6.13 -13.54
N LEU A 62 -11.35 -5.99 -12.31
CA LEU A 62 -10.88 -4.99 -11.35
C LEU A 62 -10.64 -5.61 -9.98
N ALA A 63 -9.55 -5.22 -9.32
CA ALA A 63 -9.33 -5.44 -7.90
C ALA A 63 -9.29 -4.09 -7.18
N THR A 64 -10.03 -3.93 -6.10
CA THR A 64 -10.14 -2.66 -5.37
C THR A 64 -9.81 -2.85 -3.89
N PHE A 65 -8.97 -1.98 -3.36
CA PHE A 65 -8.61 -1.96 -1.94
C PHE A 65 -8.73 -0.54 -1.38
N THR A 66 -9.35 -0.42 -0.21
CA THR A 66 -9.54 0.85 0.49
C THR A 66 -8.80 0.80 1.82
N PHE A 67 -8.01 1.84 2.10
CA PHE A 67 -7.18 1.92 3.30
C PHE A 67 -7.23 3.33 3.91
N THR A 68 -6.96 3.42 5.21
CA THR A 68 -6.65 4.69 5.86
C THR A 68 -5.18 4.69 6.25
N GLY A 69 -4.41 5.65 5.74
CA GLY A 69 -2.98 5.68 5.97
C GLY A 69 -2.26 6.80 5.21
N THR A 70 -0.94 6.82 5.32
CA THR A 70 -0.10 7.91 4.79
C THR A 70 0.80 7.50 3.62
N ALA A 71 0.75 6.24 3.20
CA ALA A 71 1.39 5.73 1.99
C ALA A 71 0.85 4.34 1.66
N ILE A 72 0.94 3.94 0.39
CA ILE A 72 0.69 2.57 -0.07
C ILE A 72 1.75 2.15 -1.08
N TYR A 73 2.02 0.84 -1.10
CA TYR A 73 3.02 0.19 -1.92
C TYR A 73 2.40 -1.03 -2.60
N PHE A 74 2.77 -1.24 -3.86
CA PHE A 74 2.46 -2.45 -4.60
C PHE A 74 3.64 -3.41 -4.50
N VAL A 75 3.37 -4.64 -4.05
CA VAL A 75 4.36 -5.69 -3.84
C VAL A 75 4.04 -6.84 -4.77
N SER A 76 5.04 -7.33 -5.48
CA SER A 76 4.88 -8.41 -6.46
C SER A 76 6.23 -9.07 -6.76
N PRO A 77 6.26 -10.35 -7.16
CA PRO A 77 7.42 -10.91 -7.84
C PRO A 77 7.63 -10.25 -9.21
N LEU A 78 8.77 -10.57 -9.83
CA LEU A 78 9.10 -10.18 -11.20
C LEU A 78 9.25 -11.42 -12.08
N TRP A 79 8.81 -11.30 -13.34
CA TRP A 79 8.80 -12.37 -14.33
C TRP A 79 9.73 -12.06 -15.50
N SER A 80 10.19 -13.09 -16.20
CA SER A 80 10.90 -12.90 -17.48
C SER A 80 9.98 -12.53 -18.64
N LEU A 81 8.67 -12.66 -18.45
CA LEU A 81 7.66 -12.30 -19.43
C LEU A 81 7.16 -10.88 -19.19
N ALA A 82 6.68 -10.25 -20.26
CA ALA A 82 6.04 -8.95 -20.20
C ALA A 82 4.70 -9.02 -19.45
N ILE A 83 4.72 -8.75 -18.15
CA ILE A 83 3.55 -8.70 -17.28
C ILE A 83 3.43 -7.28 -16.73
N SER A 84 2.20 -6.76 -16.67
CA SER A 84 1.94 -5.42 -16.16
C SER A 84 0.55 -5.30 -15.56
N THR A 85 0.48 -4.61 -14.42
CA THR A 85 -0.76 -4.23 -13.76
C THR A 85 -0.90 -2.71 -13.81
N GLN A 86 -2.08 -2.21 -14.18
CA GLN A 86 -2.40 -0.79 -14.04
C GLN A 86 -2.87 -0.51 -12.61
N LEU A 87 -2.36 0.57 -12.02
CA LEU A 87 -2.72 1.03 -10.69
C LEU A 87 -3.26 2.46 -10.76
N GLN A 88 -4.46 2.66 -10.24
CA GLN A 88 -5.04 3.97 -10.00
C GLN A 88 -5.19 4.21 -8.50
N LEU A 89 -4.59 5.30 -8.00
CA LEU A 89 -4.77 5.76 -6.62
C LEU A 89 -5.75 6.94 -6.60
N ASP A 90 -6.86 6.77 -5.89
CA ASP A 90 -7.95 7.73 -5.79
C ASP A 90 -8.43 8.19 -7.19
N SER A 91 -8.46 9.49 -7.44
CA SER A 91 -8.84 10.08 -8.74
C SER A 91 -7.62 10.41 -9.63
N GLN A 92 -6.43 9.92 -9.29
CA GLN A 92 -5.25 10.16 -10.11
C GLN A 92 -5.31 9.35 -11.42
N PRO A 93 -4.58 9.79 -12.47
CA PRO A 93 -4.41 8.97 -13.66
C PRO A 93 -3.80 7.60 -13.33
N PRO A 94 -4.24 6.51 -13.99
CA PRO A 94 -3.61 5.20 -13.81
C PRO A 94 -2.13 5.21 -14.22
N VAL A 95 -1.32 4.44 -13.50
CA VAL A 95 0.09 4.16 -13.84
C VAL A 95 0.24 2.68 -14.20
N SER A 96 1.00 2.39 -15.25
CA SER A 96 1.33 1.00 -15.60
C SER A 96 2.56 0.54 -14.82
N LEU A 97 2.41 -0.51 -14.03
CA LEU A 97 3.50 -1.12 -13.27
C LEU A 97 4.13 -2.21 -14.14
N ASN A 98 5.41 -2.08 -14.48
CA ASN A 98 6.15 -3.11 -15.20
C ASN A 98 6.61 -4.17 -14.21
N LEU A 99 6.19 -5.42 -14.41
CA LEU A 99 6.54 -6.56 -13.56
C LEU A 99 7.51 -7.51 -14.26
N THR A 100 8.16 -7.03 -15.31
CA THR A 100 9.22 -7.76 -16.01
C THR A 100 10.55 -7.58 -15.27
N ASP A 101 11.24 -8.67 -14.99
CA ASP A 101 12.62 -8.64 -14.53
C ASP A 101 13.54 -8.16 -15.68
N PRO A 102 14.36 -7.11 -15.46
CA PRO A 102 15.32 -6.65 -16.45
C PRO A 102 16.49 -7.61 -16.73
N ASP A 103 16.78 -8.59 -15.86
CA ASP A 103 17.85 -9.60 -16.05
C ASP A 103 17.34 -11.04 -15.81
N PRO A 104 16.45 -11.54 -16.69
CA PRO A 104 15.78 -12.80 -16.44
C PRO A 104 16.68 -14.01 -16.72
N THR A 105 16.78 -14.90 -15.74
CA THR A 105 17.42 -16.22 -15.91
C THR A 105 16.42 -17.39 -15.94
N ASN A 106 15.16 -17.19 -15.53
CA ASN A 106 14.07 -18.19 -15.43
C ASN A 106 12.68 -17.53 -15.65
N SER A 107 11.55 -18.24 -15.46
CA SER A 107 10.18 -17.71 -15.69
C SER A 107 9.74 -16.62 -14.69
N THR A 108 9.97 -16.85 -13.39
CA THR A 108 9.84 -15.88 -12.30
C THR A 108 11.18 -15.87 -11.56
N THR A 109 11.74 -14.69 -11.34
CA THR A 109 13.18 -14.55 -11.11
C THR A 109 13.51 -13.76 -9.85
N VAL A 110 12.55 -12.99 -9.32
CA VAL A 110 12.68 -12.26 -8.05
C VAL A 110 11.54 -12.65 -7.11
N SER A 111 11.91 -13.08 -5.89
CA SER A 111 10.96 -13.21 -4.77
C SER A 111 10.39 -11.83 -4.44
N PHE A 112 9.07 -11.71 -4.31
CA PHE A 112 8.31 -10.47 -4.18
C PHE A 112 9.06 -9.24 -3.61
N ALA A 113 8.90 -8.09 -4.28
CA ALA A 113 9.54 -6.83 -3.92
C ALA A 113 8.56 -5.65 -4.07
N VAL A 114 8.88 -4.52 -3.42
CA VAL A 114 8.14 -3.27 -3.64
C VAL A 114 8.45 -2.76 -5.05
N ILE A 115 7.45 -2.76 -5.93
CA ILE A 115 7.58 -2.30 -7.32
C ILE A 115 7.23 -0.83 -7.45
N TRP A 116 6.26 -0.38 -6.65
CA TRP A 116 5.75 0.98 -6.69
C TRP A 116 5.34 1.45 -5.30
N GLY A 117 5.43 2.76 -5.07
CA GLY A 117 4.94 3.40 -3.86
C GLY A 117 4.34 4.77 -4.17
N SER A 118 3.31 5.15 -3.43
CA SER A 118 2.60 6.42 -3.61
C SER A 118 3.40 7.66 -3.25
N GLY A 119 4.47 7.49 -2.45
CA GLY A 119 5.02 8.59 -1.66
C GLY A 119 4.06 9.02 -0.54
N PRO A 120 4.29 10.19 0.07
CA PRO A 120 3.48 10.68 1.18
C PRO A 120 2.04 11.02 0.76
N LEU A 121 1.08 10.55 1.55
CA LEU A 121 -0.35 10.84 1.45
C LEU A 121 -0.83 11.48 2.76
N SER A 122 -1.96 12.19 2.71
CA SER A 122 -2.68 12.61 3.92
C SER A 122 -3.20 11.38 4.67
N ASN A 123 -3.29 11.43 6.01
CA ASN A 123 -3.85 10.31 6.78
C ASN A 123 -5.39 10.29 6.68
N THR A 124 -5.88 9.90 5.52
CA THR A 124 -7.30 9.87 5.15
C THR A 124 -7.66 8.53 4.52
N ASN A 125 -8.93 8.34 4.18
CA ASN A 125 -9.34 7.19 3.41
C ASN A 125 -8.90 7.34 1.95
N HIS A 126 -8.22 6.32 1.43
CA HIS A 126 -7.71 6.23 0.06
C HIS A 126 -8.20 4.94 -0.58
N THR A 127 -8.29 4.92 -1.90
CA THR A 127 -8.67 3.73 -2.67
C THR A 127 -7.68 3.47 -3.78
N VAL A 128 -7.18 2.24 -3.85
CA VAL A 128 -6.41 1.73 -4.97
C VAL A 128 -7.32 0.84 -5.81
N ARG A 129 -7.28 1.06 -7.13
CA ARG A 129 -7.90 0.18 -8.13
C ARG A 129 -6.81 -0.37 -9.04
N LEU A 130 -6.79 -1.70 -9.16
CA LEU A 130 -5.89 -2.45 -10.01
C LEU A 130 -6.68 -3.03 -11.19
N SER A 131 -6.10 -2.98 -12.37
CA SER A 131 -6.70 -3.47 -13.61
C SER A 131 -5.66 -3.99 -14.57
N LYS A 132 -6.10 -4.65 -15.65
CA LYS A 132 -5.21 -5.04 -16.74
C LYS A 132 -4.64 -3.81 -17.45
N THR A 133 -3.34 -3.82 -17.73
CA THR A 133 -2.73 -2.80 -18.59
C THR A 133 -3.17 -3.05 -20.05
N PRO A 134 -3.75 -2.06 -20.75
CA PRO A 134 -4.16 -2.23 -22.14
C PRO A 134 -3.02 -2.72 -23.03
N GLY A 135 -3.25 -3.78 -23.79
CA GLY A 135 -2.26 -4.38 -24.70
C GLY A 135 -1.24 -5.32 -24.05
N ILE A 136 -1.33 -5.55 -22.74
CA ILE A 136 -0.54 -6.58 -22.02
C ILE A 136 -1.48 -7.74 -21.65
N GLU A 137 -1.03 -8.97 -21.87
CA GLU A 137 -1.89 -10.16 -21.73
C GLU A 137 -2.38 -10.38 -20.29
N TRP A 138 -1.49 -10.26 -19.30
CA TRP A 138 -1.78 -10.61 -17.92
C TRP A 138 -1.57 -9.44 -16.98
N ALA A 139 -2.48 -9.32 -16.02
CA ALA A 139 -2.30 -8.55 -14.80
C ALA A 139 -2.37 -9.46 -13.58
N VAL A 140 -1.71 -9.02 -12.51
CA VAL A 140 -1.55 -9.77 -11.27
C VAL A 140 -1.74 -8.87 -10.06
N VAL A 141 -2.19 -9.47 -8.96
CA VAL A 141 -2.23 -8.91 -7.61
C VAL A 141 -1.64 -9.95 -6.68
N ASP A 142 -0.58 -9.58 -5.98
CA ASP A 142 0.11 -10.45 -5.01
C ASP A 142 -0.03 -9.86 -3.60
N ALA A 143 0.57 -8.69 -3.34
CA ALA A 143 0.37 -8.03 -2.06
C ALA A 143 0.31 -6.50 -2.17
N LEU A 144 -0.40 -5.90 -1.21
CA LEU A 144 -0.40 -4.47 -0.98
C LEU A 144 0.13 -4.20 0.43
N MET A 145 0.95 -3.16 0.58
CA MET A 145 1.41 -2.72 1.89
C MET A 145 1.08 -1.25 2.08
N TRP A 146 0.49 -0.86 3.20
CA TRP A 146 0.21 0.54 3.51
C TRP A 146 0.74 0.95 4.87
N VAL A 147 0.97 2.25 5.04
CA VAL A 147 1.42 2.84 6.30
C VAL A 147 0.20 3.32 7.08
N LEU A 148 -0.19 2.57 8.10
CA LEU A 148 -1.20 2.97 9.07
C LEU A 148 -0.60 4.01 10.01
N CYS A 149 -1.35 5.09 10.25
CA CYS A 149 -0.94 6.21 11.08
C CYS A 149 -1.99 6.43 12.18
N ASN A 150 -1.67 6.02 13.41
CA ASN A 150 -2.56 6.19 14.55
C ASN A 150 -2.20 7.49 15.28
N SER A 151 -3.13 8.45 15.32
CA SER A 151 -3.00 9.59 16.23
C SER A 151 -3.30 9.12 17.66
N LEU A 152 -2.28 9.14 18.52
CA LEU A 152 -2.51 9.01 19.95
C LEU A 152 -3.04 10.37 20.45
N SER A 153 -4.36 10.48 20.63
CA SER A 153 -4.93 11.65 21.31
C SER A 153 -4.47 11.64 22.77
N SER A 154 -3.69 12.62 23.19
CA SER A 154 -3.30 12.78 24.59
C SER A 154 -4.51 13.25 25.41
N TRP A 155 -5.22 12.31 26.02
CA TRP A 155 -6.26 12.60 27.01
C TRP A 155 -5.62 13.09 28.31
N PHE A 156 -5.32 14.39 28.43
CA PHE A 156 -5.17 15.00 29.76
C PHE A 156 -6.57 15.38 30.27
N ARG A 157 -7.18 14.50 31.07
CA ARG A 157 -8.23 14.94 31.99
C ARG A 157 -7.57 15.75 33.10
N SER A 158 -7.63 17.08 32.96
CA SER A 158 -7.33 18.00 34.05
C SER A 158 -8.34 17.76 35.18
N TRP A 159 -7.87 17.21 36.30
CA TRP A 159 -8.55 17.35 37.59
C TRP A 159 -7.81 18.43 38.35
N ILE A 160 -8.33 19.66 38.26
CA ILE A 160 -8.10 20.68 39.28
C ILE A 160 -9.14 20.42 40.37
N LEU A 161 -8.68 20.01 41.55
CA LEU A 161 -9.27 20.34 42.85
C LEU A 161 -8.12 20.65 43.80
#